data_AF-A0A392TV23-F1
#
_entry.id   AF-A0A392TV23-F1
#
_cell.length_a   1.000
_cell.length_b   1.000
_cell.length_c   1.000
_cell.angle_alpha   90.00
_cell.angle_beta   90.00
_cell.angle_gamma   90.00
#
_symmetry.space_group_name_H-M   'P 1'
#
loop_
_entity.id
_entity.type
_entity.pdbx_description
1 polymer ?
#
loop_
_entity_poly.entity_id
_entity_poly.type
_entity_poly.pdbx_seq_one_letter_code
_entity_poly.pdbx_strand_id
1 'polypeptide(L)'
;DLNFTLRITEKLNETNFHLWRQQVEPYINAHGLDEFLGPSIVPPRFLTAIDHATATLNPAYRKWRQQDQMLLSWLQTTLSSEILA
;
A
#
# COMPACT_ATOMS: atom_id res chain seq x y z
N ASP A 1 9.82 6.98 8.97
CA ASP A 1 9.34 7.13 7.58
C ASP A 1 9.68 5.88 6.79
N LEU A 2 8.68 5.28 6.13
CA LEU A 2 8.94 4.20 5.17
C LEU A 2 9.63 4.80 3.95
N ASN A 3 10.75 4.21 3.53
CA ASN A 3 11.46 4.61 2.31
C ASN A 3 11.63 3.39 1.42
N PHE A 4 10.97 3.42 0.26
CA PHE A 4 10.97 2.33 -0.69
C PHE A 4 12.24 2.31 -1.52
N THR A 5 13.21 1.50 -1.11
CA THR A 5 14.53 1.40 -1.76
C THR A 5 14.71 0.11 -2.56
N LEU A 6 13.72 -0.78 -2.56
CA LEU A 6 13.80 -2.04 -3.29
C LEU A 6 13.96 -1.78 -4.80
N ARG A 7 14.99 -2.37 -5.38
CA ARG A 7 15.16 -2.41 -6.84
C ARG A 7 14.49 -3.65 -7.38
N ILE A 8 13.48 -3.45 -8.20
CA ILE A 8 12.83 -4.52 -8.97
C ILE A 8 13.64 -4.74 -10.25
N THR A 9 14.07 -5.97 -10.48
CA THR A 9 14.79 -6.37 -11.69
C THR A 9 13.82 -6.57 -12.86
N GLU A 10 12.68 -7.19 -12.58
CA GLU A 10 11.63 -7.53 -13.56
C GLU A 10 10.29 -7.01 -13.06
N LYS A 11 9.74 -6.01 -13.76
CA LYS A 11 8.41 -5.46 -13.46
C LYS A 11 7.32 -6.49 -13.75
N LEU A 12 6.21 -6.44 -13.01
CA LEU A 12 5.09 -7.35 -13.23
C LEU A 12 4.55 -7.20 -14.64
N ASN A 13 4.41 -8.32 -15.34
CA ASN A 13 3.72 -8.47 -16.61
C ASN A 13 2.82 -9.73 -16.58
N GLU A 14 2.12 -9.98 -17.68
CA GLU A 14 1.15 -11.08 -17.83
C GLU A 14 1.73 -12.49 -17.63
N THR A 15 3.05 -12.66 -17.65
CA THR A 15 3.71 -13.97 -17.69
C THR A 15 4.64 -14.24 -16.51
N ASN A 16 4.96 -13.23 -15.69
CA ASN A 16 6.05 -13.33 -14.70
C ASN A 16 5.60 -13.16 -13.24
N PHE A 17 4.31 -13.29 -12.94
CA PHE A 17 3.76 -13.06 -11.59
C PHE A 17 4.57 -13.74 -10.47
N HIS A 18 4.94 -15.01 -10.62
CA HIS A 18 5.71 -15.72 -9.60
C HIS A 18 7.09 -15.10 -9.33
N LEU A 19 7.79 -14.66 -10.37
CA LEU A 19 9.10 -14.02 -10.26
C LEU A 19 8.97 -12.61 -9.67
N TRP A 20 7.96 -11.84 -10.10
CA TRP A 20 7.66 -10.54 -9.52
C TRP A 20 7.33 -10.67 -8.02
N ARG A 21 6.48 -11.64 -7.66
CA ARG A 21 6.06 -11.89 -6.27
C ARG A 21 7.25 -12.19 -5.37
N GLN A 22 8.18 -13.03 -5.83
CA GLN A 22 9.42 -13.34 -5.10
C GLN A 22 10.27 -12.10 -4.78
N GLN A 23 10.20 -11.05 -5.61
CA GLN A 23 10.90 -9.79 -5.36
C GLN A 23 10.16 -8.92 -4.34
N VAL A 24 8.85 -8.75 -4.49
CA VAL A 24 8.06 -7.79 -3.68
C VAL A 24 7.65 -8.32 -2.31
N GLU A 25 7.32 -9.61 -2.19
CA GLU A 25 6.72 -10.21 -0.99
C GLU A 25 7.65 -10.12 0.25
N PRO A 26 8.95 -10.42 0.17
CA PRO A 26 9.85 -10.27 1.33
C PRO A 26 9.94 -8.82 1.81
N TYR A 27 9.89 -7.86 0.88
CA TYR A 27 9.96 -6.45 1.22
C TYR A 27 8.70 -5.97 1.94
N ILE A 28 7.53 -6.38 1.45
CA ILE A 28 6.23 -6.10 2.07
C ILE A 28 6.21 -6.66 3.50
N ASN A 29 6.61 -7.93 3.68
CA ASN A 29 6.63 -8.59 4.98
C ASN A 29 7.63 -7.93 5.95
N ALA A 30 8.82 -7.55 5.47
CA ALA A 30 9.83 -6.89 6.30
C ALA A 30 9.39 -5.52 6.84
N HIS A 31 8.44 -4.87 6.16
CA HIS A 31 7.88 -3.58 6.56
C HIS A 31 6.51 -3.69 7.26
N GLY A 32 6.01 -4.91 7.50
CA GLY A 32 4.69 -5.15 8.10
C GLY A 32 3.55 -4.58 7.25
N LEU A 33 3.69 -4.62 5.92
CA LEU A 33 2.71 -4.07 4.99
C LEU A 33 1.73 -5.13 4.46
N ASP A 34 1.88 -6.38 4.88
CA ASP A 34 1.04 -7.51 4.47
C ASP A 34 -0.43 -7.33 4.90
N GLU A 35 -0.68 -6.64 6.01
CA GLU A 35 -2.02 -6.29 6.47
C GLU A 35 -2.81 -5.37 5.50
N PHE A 36 -2.12 -4.75 4.53
CA PHE A 36 -2.71 -3.86 3.52
C PHE A 36 -2.98 -4.58 2.18
N LEU A 37 -2.51 -5.83 2.00
CA LEU A 37 -2.71 -6.59 0.76
C LEU A 37 -4.02 -7.39 0.72
N GLY A 38 -4.74 -7.46 1.84
CA GLY A 38 -5.97 -8.23 1.98
C GLY A 38 -7.05 -7.46 2.73
N PRO A 39 -8.06 -8.16 3.28
CA PRO A 39 -9.07 -7.54 4.14
C PRO A 39 -8.40 -6.90 5.36
N SER A 40 -8.28 -5.57 5.36
CA SER A 40 -7.68 -4.80 6.44
C SER A 40 -8.76 -4.21 7.35
N ILE A 41 -8.48 -4.10 8.65
CA ILE A 41 -9.34 -3.37 9.58
C ILE A 41 -9.08 -1.88 9.35
N VAL A 42 -9.99 -1.25 8.61
CA VAL A 42 -9.92 0.19 8.33
C VAL A 42 -10.43 0.97 9.55
N PRO A 43 -9.62 1.87 10.15
CA PRO A 43 -10.11 2.71 11.24
C PRO A 43 -11.25 3.63 10.76
N PRO A 44 -12.22 3.98 11.62
CA PRO A 44 -13.26 4.94 11.26
C PRO A 44 -12.65 6.27 10.80
N ARG A 45 -13.13 6.80 9.67
CA ARG A 45 -12.64 8.08 9.11
C ARG A 45 -12.84 9.25 10.08
N PHE A 46 -13.95 9.23 10.81
CA PHE A 46 -14.33 10.21 11.83
C PHE A 46 -14.74 9.46 13.09
N LEU A 47 -14.41 9.98 14.27
CA LEU A 47 -14.76 9.34 15.54
C LEU A 47 -16.15 9.75 16.03
N THR A 48 -16.58 10.97 15.68
CA THR A 48 -17.87 11.54 16.08
C THR A 48 -18.58 12.23 14.92
N ALA A 49 -19.86 12.57 15.11
CA ALA A 49 -20.61 13.39 14.15
C ALA A 49 -20.06 14.83 14.04
N ILE A 50 -19.49 15.35 15.13
CA ILE A 50 -18.83 16.68 15.13
C ILE A 50 -17.59 16.62 14.24
N ASP A 51 -16.74 15.60 14.42
CA ASP A 51 -15.55 15.40 13.58
C ASP A 51 -15.91 15.30 12.10
N HIS A 52 -17.03 14.63 11.78
CA HIS A 52 -17.54 14.57 10.41
C HIS A 52 -17.95 15.96 9.89
N ALA A 53 -18.69 16.74 10.69
CA ALA A 53 -19.13 18.09 10.32
C ALA A 53 -17.96 19.08 10.14
N THR A 54 -16.88 18.92 10.92
CA THR A 54 -15.68 19.78 10.84
C THR A 54 -14.57 19.21 9.96
N ALA A 55 -14.80 18.06 9.31
CA ALA A 55 -13.81 17.31 8.53
C ALA A 55 -12.53 16.94 9.32
N THR A 56 -12.63 16.78 10.64
CA THR A 56 -11.53 16.39 11.52
C THR A 56 -11.28 14.88 11.43
N LEU A 57 -10.26 14.48 10.68
CA LEU A 57 -9.95 13.05 10.51
C LEU A 57 -9.44 12.40 11.80
N ASN A 58 -9.89 11.18 12.05
CA ASN A 58 -9.30 10.29 13.03
C ASN A 58 -7.79 10.13 12.76
N PRO A 59 -6.89 10.39 13.73
CA PRO A 59 -5.45 10.20 13.56
C PRO A 59 -5.06 8.78 13.15
N ALA A 60 -5.77 7.75 13.64
CA ALA A 60 -5.53 6.36 13.25
C ALA A 60 -5.88 6.12 11.77
N TYR A 61 -7.01 6.66 11.30
CA TYR A 61 -7.38 6.61 9.88
C TYR A 61 -6.34 7.31 9.01
N ARG A 62 -5.86 8.49 9.43
CA ARG A 62 -4.83 9.23 8.68
C ARG A 62 -3.54 8.40 8.54
N LYS A 63 -3.08 7.80 9.64
CA LYS A 63 -1.87 6.95 9.64
C LYS A 63 -2.05 5.72 8.75
N TRP A 64 -3.16 5.00 8.91
CA TRP A 64 -3.50 3.86 8.06
C TRP A 64 -3.52 4.26 6.59
N ARG A 65 -4.22 5.35 6.25
CA ARG A 65 -4.35 5.81 4.86
C ARG A 65 -3.00 6.22 4.28
N GLN A 66 -2.12 6.82 5.07
CA GLN A 66 -0.78 7.15 4.63
C GLN A 66 0.02 5.89 4.26
N GLN A 67 0.02 4.86 5.12
CA GLN A 67 0.73 3.61 4.85
C GLN A 67 0.16 2.85 3.64
N ASP A 68 -1.17 2.77 3.54
CA ASP A 68 -1.90 2.19 2.41
C ASP A 68 -1.50 2.86 1.07
N GLN A 69 -1.52 4.19 1.02
CA GLN A 69 -1.17 4.93 -0.20
C GLN A 69 0.33 4.87 -0.51
N MET A 70 1.18 4.78 0.51
CA MET A 70 2.60 4.55 0.35
C MET A 70 2.88 3.18 -0.29
N LEU A 71 2.25 2.11 0.19
CA LEU A 71 2.36 0.78 -0.40
C LEU A 71 1.85 0.77 -1.85
N LEU A 72 0.69 1.38 -2.11
CA LEU A 72 0.12 1.46 -3.46
C LEU A 72 1.04 2.18 -4.44
N SER A 73 1.52 3.36 -4.06
CA SER A 73 2.42 4.15 -4.93
C SER A 73 3.73 3.40 -5.21
N TRP A 74 4.26 2.66 -4.24
CA TRP A 74 5.41 1.80 -4.47
C TRP A 74 5.07 0.62 -5.39
N LEU A 75 3.97 -0.12 -5.14
CA LEU A 75 3.55 -1.25 -5.98
C LEU A 75 3.44 -0.84 -7.44
N GLN A 76 2.86 0.34 -7.73
CA GLN A 76 2.78 0.89 -9.10
C GLN A 76 4.15 1.02 -9.78
N THR A 77 5.22 1.35 -9.05
CA THR A 77 6.57 1.40 -9.63
C THR A 77 7.11 0.03 -10.06
N THR A 78 6.54 -1.04 -9.49
CA THR A 78 6.92 -2.43 -9.76
C THR A 78 6.12 -3.06 -10.90
N LEU A 79 5.09 -2.37 -11.43
CA LEU A 79 4.25 -2.86 -12.52
C LEU A 79 4.79 -2.38 -13.87
N SER A 80 4.66 -3.21 -14.91
CA SER A 80 4.98 -2.82 -16.28
C SER A 80 3.93 -1.84 -16.81
N SER A 81 4.28 -1.11 -17.86
CA SER A 81 3.35 -0.14 -18.47
C SER A 81 2.12 -0.82 -19.04
N GLU A 82 2.25 -2.06 -19.51
CA GLU A 82 1.15 -2.87 -20.05
C GLU A 82 0.11 -3.23 -18.98
N ILE A 83 0.55 -3.50 -17.74
CA ILE A 83 -0.36 -3.78 -16.61
C ILE A 83 -1.05 -2.51 -16.10
N LEU A 84 -0.43 -1.34 -16.27
CA LEU A 84 -0.96 -0.05 -15.82
C LEU A 84 -1.89 0.64 -16.84
N ALA A 85 -1.89 0.18 -18.10
CA ALA A 85 -2.59 0.82 -19.21
C ALA A 85 -4.11 0.57 -19.23
#